data_AF-A0A2V9KI63-F1
#
_entry.id   AF-A0A2V9KI63-F1
#
_cell.length_a   1.000
_cell.length_b   1.000
_cell.length_c   1.000
_cell.angle_alpha   90.00
_cell.angle_beta   90.00
_cell.angle_gamma   90.00
#
_symmetry.space_group_name_H-M   'P 1'
#
loop_
_entity.id
_entity.type
_entity.pdbx_description
1 polymer ?
#
loop_
_entity_poly.entity_id
_entity_poly.type
_entity_poly.pdbx_seq_one_letter_code
_entity_poly.pdbx_strand_id
1 'polypeptide(L)' 'MKIVGLLLVIVGWLMPVLGLNLTSSNTARLILSLIGIATCLVGILGVLNKAFMKSAVWKQ' A
#
# COMPACT_ATOMS: atom_id res chain seq x y z
N MET A 1 4.70 -4.93 13.10
CA MET A 1 3.77 -5.26 12.00
C MET A 1 2.84 -4.11 11.62
N LYS A 2 2.16 -3.44 12.58
CA LYS A 2 1.26 -2.30 12.27
C LYS A 2 2.00 -1.17 11.52
N ILE A 3 3.15 -0.73 12.04
CA ILE A 3 3.98 0.31 11.41
C ILE A 3 4.46 -0.10 10.01
N VAL A 4 4.86 -1.36 9.83
CA VAL A 4 5.31 -1.87 8.52
C VAL A 4 4.17 -1.83 7.49
N GLY A 5 2.97 -2.25 7.87
CA GLY A 5 1.82 -2.19 6.97
C GLY A 5 1.42 -0.74 6.65
N LEU A 6 1.53 0.17 7.63
CA LEU A 6 1.32 1.61 7.40
C LEU A 6 2.32 2.19 6.40
N LEU A 7 3.62 1.87 6.57
CA LEU A 7 4.66 2.31 5.65
C LEU A 7 4.42 1.79 4.22
N LEU A 8 3.99 0.54 4.06
CA LEU A 8 3.64 -0.02 2.76
C LEU A 8 2.50 0.74 2.09
N VAL A 9 1.48 1.15 2.84
CA VAL A 9 0.37 1.97 2.29
C VAL A 9 0.86 3.34 1.85
N ILE A 10 1.69 3.99 2.68
CA ILE A 10 2.26 5.30 2.34
C ILE A 10 3.11 5.20 1.07
N VAL A 11 3.99 4.19 0.98
CA VAL A 11 4.84 3.96 -0.20
C VAL A 11 3.99 3.64 -1.44
N GLY A 12 2.98 2.78 -1.31
CA GLY A 12 2.08 2.44 -2.40
C GLY A 12 1.30 3.65 -2.92
N TRP A 13 0.90 4.56 -2.03
CA TRP A 13 0.26 5.82 -2.40
C TRP A 13 1.22 6.82 -3.07
N LEU A 14 2.47 6.89 -2.60
CA LEU A 14 3.50 7.77 -3.16
C LEU A 14 3.92 7.39 -4.58
N MET A 15 3.89 6.11 -4.96
CA MET A 15 4.28 5.66 -6.30
C MET A 15 3.55 6.38 -7.45
N PRO A 16 2.20 6.40 -7.53
CA PRO A 16 1.51 7.14 -8.57
C PRO A 16 1.74 8.65 -8.49
N VAL A 17 1.83 9.23 -7.28
CA VAL A 17 2.11 10.67 -7.09
C VAL A 17 3.46 11.04 -7.69
N LEU A 18 4.49 10.25 -7.45
CA LEU A 18 5.81 10.45 -8.06
C LEU A 18 5.77 10.17 -9.57
N GLY A 19 5.02 9.15 -10.00
CA GLY A 19 4.83 8.85 -11.42
C GLY A 19 4.24 10.03 -12.22
N LEU A 20 3.33 10.81 -11.63
CA LEU A 20 2.79 12.02 -12.27
C LEU A 20 3.87 13.10 -12.50
N ASN A 21 4.82 13.22 -11.58
CA ASN A 21 5.87 14.25 -11.62
C ASN A 21 7.11 13.82 -12.42
N LEU A 22 7.35 12.52 -12.59
CA LEU A 22 8.58 11.98 -13.18
C LEU A 22 8.44 11.52 -14.63
N THR A 23 7.22 11.29 -15.13
CA THR A 23 7.01 10.80 -16.50
C THR A 23 5.78 11.42 -17.16
N SER A 24 5.85 11.67 -18.46
CA SER A 24 4.73 12.12 -19.30
C SER A 24 4.02 10.98 -20.03
N SER A 25 4.54 9.74 -19.94
CA SER A 25 3.95 8.58 -20.62
C SER A 25 2.74 8.06 -19.85
N ASN A 26 1.57 8.02 -20.50
CA ASN A 26 0.34 7.48 -19.93
C ASN A 26 0.47 6.01 -19.49
N THR A 27 1.11 5.16 -20.31
CA THR A 27 1.30 3.74 -20.00
C THR A 27 2.14 3.54 -18.74
N ALA A 28 3.28 4.23 -18.64
CA ALA A 28 4.12 4.23 -17.44
C ALA A 28 3.37 4.68 -16.18
N ARG A 29 2.56 5.75 -16.25
CA ARG A 29 1.73 6.22 -15.13
C ARG A 29 0.69 5.18 -14.71
N LEU A 30 0.06 4.51 -15.68
CA LEU A 30 -0.89 3.44 -15.42
C LEU A 30 -0.22 2.27 -14.69
N ILE A 31 0.95 1.82 -15.16
CA ILE A 31 1.70 0.74 -14.53
C ILE A 31 2.09 1.11 -13.08
N LEU A 32 2.65 2.30 -12.85
CA LEU A 32 2.99 2.77 -11.52
C LEU A 32 1.78 2.85 -10.58
N SER A 33 0.62 3.23 -11.11
CA SER A 33 -0.63 3.27 -10.34
C SER A 33 -1.10 1.87 -9.95
N LEU A 34 -1.03 0.90 -10.87
CA LEU A 34 -1.37 -0.49 -10.57
C LEU A 34 -0.45 -1.09 -9.51
N ILE A 35 0.86 -0.83 -9.60
CA ILE A 35 1.83 -1.27 -8.59
C ILE A 35 1.55 -0.59 -7.24
N GLY A 36 1.25 0.71 -7.24
CA GLY A 36 0.89 1.45 -6.02
C GLY A 36 -0.35 0.87 -5.33
N ILE A 37 -1.41 0.61 -6.10
CA ILE A 37 -2.65 -0.03 -5.61
C ILE A 37 -2.34 -1.41 -5.02
N ALA A 38 -1.60 -2.25 -5.73
CA ALA A 38 -1.23 -3.58 -5.25
C ALA A 38 -0.45 -3.50 -3.92
N THR A 39 0.49 -2.55 -3.83
CA THR A 39 1.29 -2.32 -2.62
C THR A 39 0.42 -1.88 -1.44
N CYS A 40 -0.53 -0.97 -1.67
CA CYS A 40 -1.51 -0.56 -0.66
C CYS A 40 -2.37 -1.73 -0.18
N LEU A 41 -2.87 -2.57 -1.10
CA LEU A 41 -3.68 -3.74 -0.75
C LEU A 41 -2.89 -4.74 0.10
N VAL A 42 -1.63 -4.99 -0.24
CA VAL A 42 -0.75 -5.85 0.58
C VAL A 42 -0.53 -5.24 1.97
N GLY A 43 -0.29 -3.92 2.05
CA GLY A 43 -0.13 -3.21 3.32
C GLY A 43 -1.37 -3.32 4.23
N ILE A 44 -2.57 -3.07 3.68
CA ILE A 44 -3.84 -3.06 4.42
C ILE A 44 -4.27 -4.49 4.76
N LEU A 45 -4.52 -5.32 3.74
CA LEU A 45 -5.14 -6.64 3.90
C LEU A 45 -4.14 -7.68 4.41
N GLY A 46 -2.90 -7.61 3.92
CA GLY A 46 -1.86 -8.57 4.24
C GLY A 46 -1.19 -8.31 5.59
N VAL A 47 -0.84 -7.07 5.87
CA VAL A 47 0.03 -6.73 7.02
C VAL A 47 -0.75 -6.09 8.18
N LEU A 48 -1.45 -4.98 7.93
CA LEU A 48 -2.20 -4.25 8.96
C LEU A 48 -3.31 -5.11 9.55
N ASN A 49 -4.16 -5.70 8.71
CA ASN A 49 -5.28 -6.52 9.17
C ASN A 49 -4.79 -7.68 10.05
N LYS A 50 -3.78 -8.44 9.60
CA LYS A 50 -3.18 -9.51 10.41
C LYS A 50 -2.63 -9.01 11.75
N ALA A 51 -2.06 -7.81 11.79
CA ALA A 51 -1.53 -7.23 13.02
C ALA A 51 -2.61 -6.83 14.02
N PHE A 52 -3.76 -6.31 13.56
CA PHE A 52 -4.90 -6.01 14.42
C PHE A 52 -5.64 -7.27 14.88
N MET A 53 -5.77 -8.25 13.98
CA MET A 53 -6.35 -9.56 14.27
C MET A 53 -5.62 -10.37 15.35
N LYS A 54 -4.35 -10.05 15.64
CA LYS A 54 -3.60 -10.67 16.75
C LYS A 54 -4.03 -10.18 18.13
N SER A 55 -4.59 -8.98 18.21
CA SER A 55 -5.01 -8.33 19.46
C SER A 55 -6.53 -8.19 19.53
N ALA A 56 -7.26 -8.99 18.77
CA ALA A 56 -8.70 -8.91 18.67
C ALA A 56 -9.36 -9.42 19.96
N VAL A 57 -10.34 -8.67 20.49
CA VAL A 57 -11.02 -8.96 21.76
C VAL A 57 -11.70 -10.34 21.76
N TRP A 58 -12.18 -10.81 20.61
CA TRP A 58 -12.81 -12.13 20.46
C TRP A 58 -11.82 -13.31 20.43
N LYS A 59 -10.51 -13.06 20.49
CA LYS A 59 -9.47 -14.10 20.61
C LYS A 59 -8.89 -14.19 22.03
N GLN A 60 -9.38 -13.38 22.98
CA GLN A 60 -9.01 -13.47 24.39
C GLN A 60 -9.82 -14.54 25.12
#